data_AF-A0A929ZSW0-F1
#
_entry.id   AF-A0A929ZSW0-F1
#
_cell.length_a   1.000
_cell.length_b   1.000
_cell.length_c   1.000
_cell.angle_alpha   90.00
_cell.angle_beta   90.00
_cell.angle_gamma   90.00
#
_symmetry.space_group_name_H-M   'P 1'
#
loop_
_entity.id
_entity.type
_entity.pdbx_description
1 polymer ?
#
loop_
_entity_poly.entity_id
_entity_poly.type
_entity_poly.pdbx_seq_one_letter_code
_entity_poly.pdbx_strand_id
1 'polypeptide(L)'
;SQIDVMPTLFGLLNFTYQSKFIGQDVFSENYVPRAYIATYQDLGYVKDDKLTIISPIKNIKQYQLKETPNKEQKSGINIFYEEHLLKDKEIDKNITNQTISTYQATSYWLKKNQLNVK
;
A
#
# COMPACT_ATOMS: atom_id res chain seq x y z
N SER A 1 -2.76 2.78 -5.15
CA SER A 1 -1.31 2.54 -5.34
C SER A 1 -0.96 2.42 -6.84
N GLN A 2 0.30 2.61 -7.27
CA GLN A 2 0.66 2.50 -8.70
C GLN A 2 0.34 1.12 -9.31
N ILE A 3 0.45 0.06 -8.51
CA ILE A 3 0.16 -1.32 -8.94
C ILE A 3 -1.34 -1.59 -9.15
N ASP A 4 -2.22 -0.69 -8.71
CA ASP A 4 -3.67 -0.77 -8.94
C ASP A 4 -4.05 -0.28 -10.36
N VAL A 5 -3.14 0.38 -11.09
CA VAL A 5 -3.43 0.93 -12.43
C VAL A 5 -3.79 -0.17 -13.43
N MET A 6 -3.02 -1.26 -13.46
CA MET A 6 -3.26 -2.38 -14.38
C MET A 6 -4.62 -3.07 -14.18
N PRO A 7 -4.98 -3.54 -12.97
CA PRO A 7 -6.29 -4.16 -12.75
C PRO A 7 -7.44 -3.17 -12.99
N THR A 8 -7.27 -1.89 -12.65
CA THR A 8 -8.26 -0.84 -12.95
C THR A 8 -8.50 -0.69 -14.45
N LEU A 9 -7.42 -0.58 -15.24
CA LEU A 9 -7.53 -0.47 -16.70
C LEU A 9 -8.23 -1.70 -17.30
N PHE A 10 -7.90 -2.90 -16.81
CA PHE A 10 -8.53 -4.14 -17.28
C PHE A 10 -10.03 -4.21 -16.94
N GLY A 11 -10.41 -3.74 -15.73
CA GLY A 11 -11.80 -3.59 -15.32
C GLY A 11 -12.56 -2.64 -16.24
N LEU A 12 -11.99 -1.46 -16.53
CA LEU A 12 -12.59 -0.48 -17.45
C LEU A 12 -12.78 -1.01 -18.88
N LEU A 13 -11.87 -1.88 -19.34
CA LEU A 13 -11.95 -2.53 -20.66
C LEU A 13 -12.83 -3.80 -20.66
N ASN A 14 -13.48 -4.14 -19.55
CA ASN A 14 -14.28 -5.35 -19.36
C ASN A 14 -13.51 -6.65 -19.65
N PHE A 15 -12.21 -6.70 -19.35
CA PHE A 15 -11.43 -7.92 -19.49
C PHE A 15 -11.63 -8.86 -18.31
N THR A 16 -11.92 -10.13 -18.60
CA THR A 16 -11.90 -11.19 -17.59
C THR A 16 -10.47 -11.70 -17.41
N TYR A 17 -9.90 -11.55 -16.21
CA TYR A 17 -8.56 -12.04 -15.90
C TYR A 17 -8.54 -12.70 -14.51
N GLN A 18 -7.71 -13.72 -14.35
CA GLN A 18 -7.36 -14.22 -13.02
C GLN A 18 -6.21 -13.36 -12.49
N SER A 19 -6.45 -12.55 -11.47
CA SER A 19 -5.40 -11.72 -10.89
C SER A 19 -4.30 -12.60 -10.28
N LYS A 20 -3.04 -12.34 -10.65
CA LYS A 20 -1.85 -12.87 -9.98
C LYS A 20 -1.09 -11.79 -9.22
N PHE A 21 -1.54 -10.55 -9.29
CA PHE A 21 -0.92 -9.39 -8.66
C PHE A 21 -1.79 -8.89 -7.51
N ILE A 22 -1.16 -8.18 -6.57
CA ILE A 22 -1.83 -7.61 -5.37
C ILE A 22 -2.52 -6.28 -5.61
N GLY A 23 -2.40 -5.74 -6.84
CA GLY A 23 -3.20 -4.60 -7.27
C GLY A 23 -4.68 -4.96 -7.30
N GLN A 24 -5.53 -3.97 -7.05
CA GLN A 24 -6.98 -4.07 -7.13
C GLN A 24 -7.51 -2.99 -8.08
N ASP A 25 -8.61 -3.29 -8.75
CA ASP A 25 -9.37 -2.29 -9.48
C ASP A 25 -9.96 -1.27 -8.49
N VAL A 26 -9.64 0.01 -8.66
CA VAL A 26 -10.11 1.09 -7.78
C VAL A 26 -11.60 1.38 -7.90
N PHE A 27 -12.24 0.95 -9.00
CA PHE A 27 -13.68 1.08 -9.21
C PHE A 27 -14.46 -0.14 -8.72
N SER A 28 -13.77 -1.18 -8.24
CA SER A 28 -14.42 -2.37 -7.67
C SER A 28 -15.11 -2.04 -6.34
N GLU A 29 -16.30 -2.59 -6.12
CA GLU A 29 -17.02 -2.49 -4.84
C GLU A 29 -16.22 -3.07 -3.65
N ASN A 30 -15.31 -4.00 -3.92
CA ASN A 30 -14.45 -4.64 -2.91
C ASN A 30 -13.08 -3.95 -2.78
N TYR A 31 -12.88 -2.78 -3.40
CA TYR A 31 -11.63 -2.06 -3.32
C TYR A 31 -11.32 -1.63 -1.88
N VAL A 32 -10.13 -1.97 -1.40
CA VAL A 32 -9.63 -1.48 -0.12
C VAL A 32 -8.62 -0.36 -0.37
N PRO A 33 -8.88 0.89 0.05
CA PRO A 33 -7.91 1.98 -0.11
C PRO A 33 -6.60 1.68 0.60
N ARG A 34 -5.50 1.68 -0.17
CA ARG A 34 -4.15 1.40 0.34
C ARG A 34 -3.07 1.88 -0.64
N ALA A 35 -1.87 2.12 -0.11
CA ALA A 35 -0.68 2.33 -0.93
C ALA A 35 0.50 1.48 -0.47
N TYR A 36 1.17 0.85 -1.43
CA TYR A 36 2.47 0.21 -1.24
C TYR A 36 3.56 1.17 -1.70
N ILE A 37 4.58 1.33 -0.88
CA ILE A 37 5.74 2.20 -1.08
C ILE A 37 6.97 1.33 -0.86
N ALA A 38 8.02 1.50 -1.65
CA ALA A 38 9.28 0.81 -1.42
C ALA A 38 10.44 1.70 -1.84
N THR A 39 11.48 1.72 -1.02
CA THR A 39 12.81 2.22 -1.39
C THR A 39 13.75 1.02 -1.57
N TYR A 40 15.06 1.28 -1.66
CA TYR A 40 16.04 0.20 -1.71
C TYR A 40 16.05 -0.67 -0.45
N GLN A 41 15.80 -0.08 0.72
CA GLN A 41 15.91 -0.80 2.02
C GLN A 41 14.59 -0.84 2.79
N ASP A 42 13.72 0.15 2.58
CA ASP A 42 12.52 0.32 3.39
C ASP A 42 11.27 -0.03 2.59
N LEU A 43 10.34 -0.69 3.26
CA LEU A 43 9.05 -1.09 2.72
C LEU A 43 7.94 -0.37 3.49
N GLY A 44 7.15 0.43 2.80
CA GLY A 44 6.12 1.30 3.38
C GLY A 44 4.71 0.87 2.97
N TYR A 45 3.78 0.82 3.91
CA TYR A 45 2.38 0.54 3.65
C TYR A 45 1.49 1.61 4.26
N VAL A 46 0.70 2.26 3.42
CA VAL A 46 -0.28 3.27 3.81
C VAL A 46 -1.67 2.64 3.82
N LYS A 47 -2.33 2.69 4.97
CA LYS A 47 -3.69 2.21 5.17
C LYS A 47 -4.29 2.86 6.42
N ASP A 48 -5.58 3.20 6.38
CA ASP A 48 -6.34 3.72 7.54
C ASP A 48 -5.62 4.88 8.24
N ASP A 49 -5.19 5.86 7.44
CA ASP A 49 -4.40 7.06 7.81
C ASP A 49 -3.10 6.78 8.53
N LYS A 50 -2.51 5.60 8.34
CA LYS A 50 -1.22 5.23 8.93
C LYS A 50 -0.24 4.81 7.87
N LEU A 51 0.99 5.29 8.02
CA LEU A 51 2.15 4.82 7.27
C LEU A 51 2.95 3.88 8.16
N THR A 52 3.04 2.61 7.79
CA THR A 52 3.91 1.63 8.45
C THR A 52 5.14 1.38 7.60
N ILE A 53 6.32 1.60 8.17
CA ILE A 53 7.62 1.39 7.53
C ILE A 53 8.31 0.21 8.19
N ILE A 54 8.74 -0.75 7.38
CA ILE A 54 9.60 -1.85 7.77
C ILE A 54 10.98 -1.64 7.15
N SER A 55 12.00 -1.63 8.00
CA SER A 55 13.40 -1.47 7.66
C SER A 55 14.20 -2.74 7.99
N PRO A 56 15.46 -2.87 7.53
CA PRO A 56 16.32 -3.99 7.89
C PRO A 56 16.43 -4.22 9.41
N ILE A 57 16.76 -5.45 9.79
CA ILE A 57 16.90 -5.86 11.21
C ILE A 57 15.58 -5.74 11.98
N LYS A 58 14.44 -5.95 11.28
CA LYS A 58 13.08 -5.94 11.86
C LYS A 58 12.72 -4.63 12.58
N ASN A 59 13.29 -3.51 12.13
CA ASN A 59 12.92 -2.21 12.65
C ASN A 59 11.58 -1.78 12.03
N ILE A 60 10.62 -1.43 12.88
CA ILE A 60 9.26 -1.06 12.47
C ILE A 60 8.97 0.32 13.03
N LYS A 61 8.53 1.24 12.18
CA LYS A 61 8.01 2.55 12.56
C LYS A 61 6.61 2.71 12.00
N GLN A 62 5.70 3.28 12.79
CA GLN A 62 4.38 3.62 12.32
C GLN A 62 4.12 5.09 12.57
N TYR A 63 3.60 5.78 11.57
CA TYR A 63 3.24 7.19 11.63
C TYR A 63 1.73 7.33 11.46
N GLN A 64 1.13 8.21 12.25
CA GLN A 64 -0.20 8.74 11.97
C GLN A 64 -0.07 9.84 10.94
N LEU A 65 -0.80 9.69 9.84
CA LEU A 65 -0.91 10.71 8.79
C LEU A 65 -2.04 11.65 9.18
N LYS A 66 -1.77 12.96 9.12
CA LYS A 66 -2.79 13.99 9.25
C LYS A 66 -2.76 14.89 8.02
N GLU A 67 -3.90 15.02 7.37
CA GLU A 67 -4.04 15.92 6.24
C GLU A 67 -3.66 17.35 6.63
N THR A 68 -2.82 17.98 5.82
CA THR A 68 -2.53 19.41 5.93
C THR A 68 -3.29 20.19 4.85
N PRO A 69 -3.91 21.33 5.18
CA PRO A 69 -4.57 22.15 4.17
C PRO A 69 -3.54 22.71 3.19
N ASN A 70 -3.69 22.40 1.91
CA ASN A 70 -2.89 23.05 0.86
C ASN A 70 -3.58 24.34 0.40
N LYS A 71 -2.88 25.47 0.51
CA LYS A 71 -3.38 26.78 0.04
C LYS A 71 -3.47 26.89 -1.48
N GLU A 72 -2.84 25.99 -2.24
CA GLU A 72 -2.79 25.98 -3.71
C GLU A 72 -3.56 24.80 -4.35
N GLN A 73 -4.59 24.31 -3.67
CA GLN A 73 -5.33 23.12 -4.09
C GLN A 73 -6.22 23.40 -5.32
N LYS A 74 -5.66 23.25 -6.53
CA LYS A 74 -6.39 23.48 -7.80
C LYS A 74 -7.34 22.34 -8.20
N SER A 75 -7.21 21.14 -7.59
CA SER A 75 -7.84 19.91 -8.10
C SER A 75 -8.70 19.14 -7.09
N GLY A 76 -9.02 19.70 -5.93
CA GLY A 76 -9.88 19.04 -4.92
C GLY A 76 -9.31 17.79 -4.23
N ILE A 77 -8.11 17.33 -4.61
CA ILE A 77 -7.42 16.16 -4.03
C ILE A 77 -6.31 16.67 -3.10
N ASN A 78 -6.27 16.20 -1.84
CA ASN A 78 -5.20 16.51 -0.91
C ASN A 78 -4.09 15.45 -0.98
N ILE A 79 -2.87 15.88 -1.27
CA ILE A 79 -1.68 15.00 -1.31
C ILE A 79 -0.66 15.36 -0.22
N PHE A 80 -0.98 16.33 0.65
CA PHE A 80 -0.08 16.80 1.69
C PHE A 80 -0.53 16.27 3.05
N TYR A 81 0.40 15.63 3.74
CA TYR A 81 0.19 15.01 5.03
C TYR A 81 1.36 15.36 5.95
N GLU A 82 1.04 15.63 7.21
CA GLU A 82 2.02 15.63 8.30
C GLU A 82 2.13 14.22 8.88
N GLU A 83 3.37 13.78 9.11
CA GLU A 83 3.70 12.49 9.70
C GLU A 83 3.98 12.65 11.20
N HIS A 84 3.17 12.00 12.03
CA HIS A 84 3.40 11.94 13.47
C HIS A 84 3.81 10.54 13.89
N LEU A 85 5.05 10.36 14.34
CA LEU A 85 5.55 9.06 14.81
C LEU A 85 4.72 8.57 16.01
N LEU A 86 4.19 7.35 15.91
CA LEU A 86 3.47 6.69 16.98
C LEU A 86 4.45 6.07 18.00
N LYS A 87 4.06 6.08 19.27
CA LYS A 87 4.79 5.38 20.33
C LYS A 87 4.48 3.88 20.27
N ASP A 88 5.36 3.04 20.81
CA ASP A 88 5.21 1.58 20.78
C ASP A 88 3.84 1.05 21.25
N LYS A 89 3.21 1.72 22.22
CA LYS A 89 1.89 1.34 22.76
C LYS A 89 0.72 1.66 21.81
N GLU A 90 0.93 2.58 20.88
CA GLU A 90 -0.07 3.10 19.94
C GLU A 90 0.04 2.44 18.56
N ILE A 91 1.07 1.62 18.34
CA ILE A 91 1.28 0.90 17.09
C ILE A 91 0.12 -0.07 16.85
N ASP A 92 -0.52 0.09 15.70
CA ASP A 92 -1.50 -0.85 15.19
C ASP A 92 -0.79 -2.13 14.68
N LYS A 93 -0.90 -3.19 15.48
CA LYS A 93 -0.31 -4.50 15.18
C LYS A 93 -0.98 -5.18 13.99
N ASN A 94 -2.24 -4.90 13.72
CA ASN A 94 -2.96 -5.51 12.60
C ASN A 94 -2.39 -4.98 11.28
N ILE A 95 -2.30 -3.65 11.13
CA ILE A 95 -1.68 -3.02 9.96
C ILE A 95 -0.21 -3.42 9.84
N THR A 96 0.51 -3.48 10.95
CA THR A 96 1.90 -3.97 10.98
C THR A 96 2.02 -5.39 10.43
N ASN A 97 1.18 -6.32 10.90
CA ASN A 97 1.18 -7.70 10.42
C ASN A 97 0.80 -7.77 8.95
N GLN A 98 -0.23 -7.05 8.50
CA GLN A 98 -0.62 -6.97 7.09
C GLN A 98 0.53 -6.49 6.20
N THR A 99 1.28 -5.49 6.67
CA THR A 99 2.47 -4.96 5.99
C THR A 99 3.51 -6.06 5.82
N ILE A 100 3.92 -6.71 6.93
CA ILE A 100 4.92 -7.79 6.93
C ILE A 100 4.47 -8.93 6.01
N SER A 101 3.23 -9.40 6.19
CA SER A 101 2.66 -10.51 5.43
C SER A 101 2.61 -10.23 3.93
N THR A 102 2.21 -9.02 3.53
CA THR A 102 2.10 -8.67 2.11
C THR A 102 3.46 -8.66 1.42
N TYR A 103 4.47 -8.05 2.04
CA TYR A 103 5.81 -7.99 1.46
C TYR A 103 6.49 -9.36 1.46
N GLN A 104 6.33 -10.15 2.52
CA GLN A 104 6.86 -11.51 2.57
C GLN A 104 6.19 -12.42 1.54
N ALA A 105 4.85 -12.36 1.40
CA ALA A 105 4.11 -13.10 0.39
C ALA A 105 4.56 -12.72 -1.03
N THR A 106 4.71 -11.41 -1.30
CA THR A 106 5.18 -10.92 -2.60
C THR A 106 6.59 -11.43 -2.92
N SER A 107 7.51 -11.38 -1.95
CA SER A 107 8.85 -11.94 -2.10
C SER A 107 8.82 -13.45 -2.36
N TYR A 108 7.95 -14.18 -1.66
CA TYR A 108 7.77 -15.61 -1.84
C TYR A 108 7.24 -15.95 -3.24
N TRP A 109 6.18 -15.27 -3.70
CA TRP A 109 5.60 -15.47 -5.03
C TRP A 109 6.61 -15.21 -6.13
N LEU A 110 7.42 -14.16 -5.99
CA LEU A 110 8.49 -13.85 -6.95
C LEU A 110 9.54 -14.97 -6.97
N LYS A 111 10.06 -15.38 -5.80
CA LYS A 111 11.06 -16.46 -5.68
C LYS A 111 10.57 -17.80 -6.21
N LYS A 112 9.25 -18.04 -6.18
CA LYS A 112 8.62 -19.26 -6.65
C LYS A 112 8.04 -19.15 -8.07
N ASN A 113 8.32 -18.06 -8.79
CA ASN A 113 7.80 -17.80 -10.14
C ASN A 113 6.26 -17.88 -10.24
N GLN A 114 5.55 -17.59 -9.14
CA GLN A 114 4.09 -17.70 -9.09
C GLN A 114 3.39 -16.54 -9.80
N LEU A 115 4.12 -15.46 -10.09
CA LEU A 115 3.63 -14.32 -10.88
C LEU A 115 3.70 -14.57 -12.40
N ASN A 116 4.42 -15.61 -12.85
CA ASN A 116 4.54 -15.90 -14.28
C ASN A 116 3.20 -16.39 -14.84
N VAL A 117 2.85 -15.93 -16.04
CA VAL A 117 1.75 -16.50 -16.82
C VAL A 117 2.22 -17.87 -17.33
N LYS A 118 1.35 -18.88 -17.23
CA LYS A 118 1.59 -20.20 -17.81
C LYS A 118 1.07 -20.21 -19.24
#